data_AF-A0A372NNH4-F1
#
_entry.id   AF-A0A372NNH4-F1
#
_cell.length_a   1.000
_cell.length_b   1.000
_cell.length_c   1.000
_cell.angle_alpha   90.00
_cell.angle_beta   90.00
_cell.angle_gamma   90.00
#
_symmetry.space_group_name_H-M   'P 1'
#
loop_
_entity.id
_entity.type
_entity.pdbx_description
1 polymer ?
#
loop_
_entity_poly.entity_id
_entity_poly.type
_entity_poly.pdbx_seq_one_letter_code
_entity_poly.pdbx_strand_id
1 'polypeptide(L)'
;MPASILKPVTKARLSIAFAAICLLFCSFKGFMDEQGWTNWGNRMLNEAYDPSVEPNVKKFEINLTPDHFIRLRKTYQQGKQEYFSFKVSRFSALDYKPGTANTDTIKFKTLTDDIIYQTFEDPAGDLDSMATEWAIPVKKLSPKRLDSLKEALIFLKGTN
;
A
#
# COMPACT_ATOMS: atom_id res chain seq x y z
N MET A 1 -41.52 -43.25 1.67
CA MET A 1 -40.12 -42.87 1.45
C MET A 1 -39.85 -42.92 -0.05
N PRO A 2 -39.52 -41.81 -0.75
CA PRO A 2 -39.35 -41.88 -2.20
C PRO A 2 -37.97 -42.47 -2.53
N ALA A 3 -37.97 -43.60 -3.24
CA ALA A 3 -36.76 -44.23 -3.76
C ALA A 3 -36.29 -43.49 -5.03
N SER A 4 -35.02 -43.09 -5.07
CA SER A 4 -34.44 -42.37 -6.21
C SER A 4 -34.29 -43.26 -7.45
N ILE A 5 -34.69 -42.77 -8.62
CA ILE A 5 -34.80 -43.53 -9.89
C ILE A 5 -33.48 -43.59 -10.71
N LEU A 6 -32.38 -43.03 -10.21
CA LEU A 6 -31.11 -42.95 -10.96
C LEU A 6 -30.17 -44.13 -10.68
N LYS A 7 -29.70 -44.79 -11.76
CA LYS A 7 -28.68 -45.85 -11.71
C LYS A 7 -27.39 -45.33 -11.05
N PRO A 8 -26.72 -46.12 -10.19
CA PRO A 8 -25.60 -45.65 -9.36
C PRO A 8 -24.40 -45.12 -10.19
N VAL A 9 -24.18 -45.67 -11.38
CA VAL A 9 -23.12 -45.21 -12.32
C VAL A 9 -23.36 -43.78 -12.81
N THR A 10 -24.62 -43.41 -13.06
CA THR A 10 -24.99 -42.07 -13.52
C THR A 10 -24.83 -41.04 -12.41
N LYS A 11 -25.10 -41.43 -11.15
CA LYS A 11 -24.86 -40.58 -9.97
C LYS A 11 -23.38 -40.30 -9.75
N ALA A 12 -22.53 -41.33 -9.84
CA ALA A 12 -21.08 -41.17 -9.70
C ALA A 12 -20.49 -40.24 -10.76
N ARG A 13 -20.93 -40.36 -12.02
CA ARG A 13 -20.50 -39.45 -13.12
C ARG A 13 -20.93 -38.01 -12.88
N LEU A 14 -22.15 -37.79 -12.38
CA LEU A 14 -22.65 -36.45 -12.06
C LEU A 14 -21.88 -35.80 -10.90
N SER A 15 -21.55 -36.59 -9.86
CA SER A 15 -20.75 -36.12 -8.72
C SER A 15 -19.32 -35.76 -9.11
N ILE A 16 -18.68 -36.55 -9.98
CA ILE A 16 -17.34 -36.26 -10.50
C ILE A 16 -17.35 -35.01 -11.37
N ALA A 17 -18.36 -34.85 -12.24
CA ALA A 17 -18.52 -33.65 -13.05
C ALA A 17 -18.73 -32.40 -12.18
N PHE A 18 -19.53 -32.49 -11.11
CA PHE A 18 -19.74 -31.40 -10.17
C PHE A 18 -18.47 -31.03 -9.41
N ALA A 19 -17.71 -32.02 -8.92
CA ALA A 19 -16.43 -31.79 -8.25
C ALA A 19 -15.37 -31.15 -9.19
N ALA A 20 -15.32 -31.59 -10.45
CA ALA A 20 -14.43 -31.01 -11.46
C ALA A 20 -14.78 -29.53 -11.77
N ILE A 21 -16.07 -29.21 -11.83
CA ILE A 21 -16.56 -27.83 -12.01
C ILE A 21 -16.23 -26.96 -10.79
N CYS A 22 -16.38 -27.49 -9.57
CA CYS A 22 -15.98 -26.77 -8.36
C CYS A 22 -14.46 -26.46 -8.33
N LEU A 23 -13.62 -27.40 -8.78
CA LEU A 23 -12.17 -27.18 -8.87
C LEU A 23 -11.79 -26.12 -9.92
N LEU A 24 -12.55 -26.03 -11.03
CA LEU A 24 -12.38 -24.97 -12.03
C LEU A 24 -12.74 -23.58 -11.47
N PHE A 25 -13.77 -23.48 -10.62
CA PHE A 25 -14.17 -22.20 -10.01
C PHE A 25 -13.33 -21.79 -8.78
N CYS A 26 -12.64 -22.73 -8.11
CA CYS A 26 -11.74 -22.42 -7.00
C CYS A 26 -10.35 -21.92 -7.44
N SER A 27 -10.05 -21.93 -8.74
CA SER A 27 -8.70 -21.61 -9.26
C SER A 27 -8.50 -20.13 -9.60
N PHE A 28 -9.56 -19.31 -9.57
CA PHE A 28 -9.42 -17.86 -9.72
C PHE A 28 -8.98 -17.24 -8.38
N LYS A 29 -7.67 -17.24 -8.11
CA LYS A 29 -7.11 -16.22 -7.20
C LYS A 29 -7.32 -14.89 -7.90
N GLY A 30 -8.25 -14.07 -7.41
CA GLY A 30 -8.43 -12.71 -7.90
C GLY A 30 -7.11 -11.96 -7.78
N PHE A 31 -6.43 -11.77 -8.90
CA PHE A 31 -5.28 -10.90 -8.96
C PHE A 31 -5.81 -9.46 -8.82
N MET A 32 -5.31 -8.71 -7.85
CA MET A 32 -5.66 -7.30 -7.76
C MET A 32 -5.07 -6.58 -8.97
N ASP A 33 -5.90 -5.85 -9.68
CA ASP A 33 -5.48 -4.98 -10.77
C ASP A 33 -4.75 -3.73 -10.24
N GLU A 34 -4.21 -2.92 -11.14
CA GLU A 34 -3.45 -1.71 -10.81
C GLU A 34 -4.27 -0.73 -9.95
N GLN A 35 -5.54 -0.52 -10.30
CA GLN A 35 -6.44 0.33 -9.54
C GLN A 35 -6.71 -0.24 -8.14
N GLY A 36 -6.88 -1.56 -8.04
CA GLY A 36 -7.02 -2.27 -6.77
C GLY A 36 -5.81 -2.08 -5.87
N TRP A 37 -4.60 -2.24 -6.40
CA TRP A 37 -3.35 -2.02 -5.65
C TRP A 37 -3.17 -0.57 -5.24
N THR A 38 -3.49 0.37 -6.12
CA THR A 38 -3.45 1.82 -5.82
C THR A 38 -4.40 2.18 -4.69
N ASN A 39 -5.66 1.75 -4.77
CA ASN A 39 -6.68 1.99 -3.74
C ASN A 39 -6.32 1.35 -2.41
N TRP A 40 -5.84 0.11 -2.44
CA TRP A 40 -5.42 -0.60 -1.24
C TRP A 40 -4.20 0.07 -0.59
N GLY A 41 -3.21 0.48 -1.37
CA GLY A 41 -2.00 1.16 -0.90
C GLY A 41 -2.34 2.50 -0.23
N ASN A 42 -3.23 3.27 -0.86
CA ASN A 42 -3.77 4.51 -0.30
C ASN A 42 -4.43 4.30 1.06
N ARG A 43 -5.36 3.35 1.14
CA ARG A 43 -6.03 3.04 2.40
C ARG A 43 -5.01 2.59 3.46
N MET A 44 -4.11 1.68 3.11
CA MET A 44 -3.12 1.12 4.03
C MET A 44 -2.24 2.22 4.63
N LEU A 45 -1.69 3.11 3.80
CA LEU A 45 -0.76 4.15 4.26
C LEU A 45 -1.45 5.20 5.12
N ASN A 46 -2.67 5.62 4.78
CA ASN A 46 -3.43 6.56 5.58
C ASN A 46 -3.87 5.96 6.93
N GLU A 47 -4.24 4.68 6.98
CA GLU A 47 -4.58 3.99 8.23
C GLU A 47 -3.35 3.73 9.12
N ALA A 48 -2.20 3.45 8.50
CA ALA A 48 -0.96 3.12 9.17
C ALA A 48 -0.35 4.32 9.88
N TYR A 49 -0.52 5.54 9.36
CA TYR A 49 0.05 6.75 9.94
C TYR A 49 -0.31 6.90 11.43
N ASP A 50 0.71 7.25 12.22
CA ASP A 50 0.57 7.54 13.64
C ASP A 50 0.70 9.05 13.92
N PRO A 51 -0.41 9.76 14.13
CA PRO A 51 -0.36 11.19 14.42
C PRO A 51 0.17 11.51 15.82
N SER A 52 0.31 10.53 16.71
CA SER A 52 0.70 10.77 18.12
C SER A 52 2.14 11.28 18.27
N VAL A 53 3.00 11.00 17.30
CA VAL A 53 4.40 11.46 17.30
C VAL A 53 4.63 12.76 16.53
N GLU A 54 3.63 13.23 15.78
CA GLU A 54 3.68 14.49 15.04
C GLU A 54 2.49 15.40 15.43
N PRO A 55 2.39 15.86 16.70
CA PRO A 55 1.21 16.56 17.22
C PRO A 55 0.93 17.91 16.52
N ASN A 56 1.94 18.49 15.87
CA ASN A 56 1.82 19.74 15.14
C ASN A 56 1.31 19.58 13.70
N VAL A 57 1.18 18.35 13.21
CA VAL A 57 0.60 18.05 11.89
C VAL A 57 -0.92 18.09 12.01
N LYS A 58 -1.52 19.11 11.41
CA LYS A 58 -2.99 19.28 11.34
C LYS A 58 -3.62 18.33 10.32
N LYS A 59 -2.95 18.10 9.20
CA LYS A 59 -3.45 17.27 8.10
C LYS A 59 -2.31 16.44 7.51
N PHE A 60 -2.54 15.15 7.34
CA PHE A 60 -1.63 14.21 6.70
C PHE A 60 -2.37 13.57 5.52
N GLU A 61 -1.82 13.68 4.32
CA GLU A 61 -2.43 13.18 3.09
C GLU A 61 -1.37 12.47 2.25
N ILE A 62 -1.42 11.14 2.22
CA ILE A 62 -0.58 10.34 1.33
C ILE A 62 -1.43 9.72 0.22
N ASN A 63 -0.97 9.85 -1.02
CA ASN A 63 -1.66 9.36 -2.19
C ASN A 63 -0.71 8.68 -3.18
N LEU A 64 -1.02 7.45 -3.56
CA LEU A 64 -0.56 6.75 -4.75
C LEU A 64 -1.51 7.14 -5.88
N THR A 65 -0.96 7.77 -6.90
CA THR A 65 -1.73 8.28 -8.03
C THR A 65 -1.72 7.27 -9.20
N PRO A 66 -2.71 7.33 -10.11
CA PRO A 66 -2.75 6.47 -11.30
C PRO A 66 -1.55 6.65 -12.25
N ASP A 67 -0.90 7.81 -12.23
CA ASP A 67 0.37 8.06 -12.95
C ASP A 67 1.60 7.52 -12.19
N HIS A 68 1.39 6.63 -11.22
CA HIS A 68 2.43 5.94 -10.46
C HIS A 68 3.37 6.88 -9.69
N PHE A 69 2.82 7.94 -9.07
CA PHE A 69 3.53 8.74 -8.08
C PHE A 69 3.05 8.42 -6.68
N ILE A 70 3.98 8.43 -5.72
CA ILE A 70 3.63 8.56 -4.30
C ILE A 70 3.81 10.02 -3.93
N ARG A 71 2.76 10.64 -3.41
CA ARG A 71 2.74 12.04 -2.99
C ARG A 71 2.28 12.11 -1.54
N LEU A 72 3.09 12.73 -0.69
CA LEU A 72 2.68 13.12 0.65
C LEU A 72 2.55 14.63 0.71
N ARG A 73 1.47 15.09 1.35
CA ARG A 73 1.37 16.44 1.89
C ARG A 73 1.13 16.36 3.40
N LYS A 74 1.95 17.07 4.16
CA LYS A 74 1.70 17.40 5.57
C LYS A 74 1.38 18.88 5.66
N THR A 75 0.31 19.23 6.36
CA THR A 75 -0.03 20.61 6.71
C THR A 75 0.06 20.75 8.21
N TYR A 76 0.87 21.70 8.68
CA TYR A 76 1.09 21.96 10.09
C TYR A 76 0.07 22.97 10.63
N GLN A 77 -0.13 22.98 11.94
CA GLN A 77 -1.07 23.90 12.60
C GLN A 77 -0.77 25.38 12.32
N GLN A 78 0.48 25.71 12.05
CA GLN A 78 0.97 27.08 11.80
C GLN A 78 0.85 27.52 10.33
N GLY A 79 0.37 26.66 9.41
CA GLY A 79 0.26 26.98 7.98
C GLY A 79 1.31 26.27 7.12
N LYS A 80 2.54 26.11 7.65
CA LYS A 80 3.65 25.40 6.99
C LYS A 80 3.18 24.10 6.34
N GLN A 81 3.64 23.86 5.13
CA GLN A 81 3.40 22.61 4.41
C GLN A 81 4.71 21.92 4.07
N GLU A 82 4.68 20.59 4.11
CA GLU A 82 5.76 19.74 3.61
C GLU A 82 5.20 18.82 2.53
N TYR A 83 5.89 18.78 1.40
CA TYR A 83 5.51 18.00 0.25
C TYR A 83 6.63 17.03 -0.11
N PHE A 84 6.27 15.76 -0.26
CA PHE A 84 7.18 14.72 -0.74
C PHE A 84 6.57 14.07 -1.98
N SER A 85 7.36 13.86 -3.03
CA SER A 85 6.88 13.20 -4.24
C SER A 85 7.98 12.44 -4.95
N PHE A 86 7.70 11.20 -5.35
CA PHE A 86 8.57 10.44 -6.25
C PHE A 86 7.77 9.48 -7.12
N LYS A 87 8.33 9.11 -8.27
CA LYS A 87 7.74 8.12 -9.17
C LYS A 87 8.02 6.71 -8.65
N VAL A 88 7.02 5.84 -8.55
CA VAL A 88 7.14 4.47 -8.04
C VAL A 88 8.17 3.65 -8.84
N SER A 89 8.42 3.99 -10.11
CA SER A 89 9.52 3.39 -10.90
C SER A 89 10.90 3.52 -10.24
N ARG A 90 11.11 4.58 -9.45
CA ARG A 90 12.36 4.87 -8.73
C ARG A 90 12.44 4.18 -7.36
N PHE A 91 11.36 3.52 -6.92
CA PHE A 91 11.33 2.79 -5.66
C PHE A 91 12.43 1.73 -5.61
N SER A 92 13.22 1.73 -4.54
CA SER A 92 14.32 0.80 -4.29
C SER A 92 13.95 -0.18 -3.20
N ALA A 93 13.57 0.33 -2.02
CA ALA A 93 13.27 -0.49 -0.86
C ALA A 93 12.27 0.20 0.09
N LEU A 94 11.59 -0.63 0.89
CA LEU A 94 10.77 -0.21 2.01
C LEU A 94 11.34 -0.82 3.29
N ASP A 95 12.00 0.00 4.09
CA ASP A 95 12.55 -0.43 5.37
C ASP A 95 11.53 -0.22 6.49
N TYR A 96 11.51 -1.14 7.44
CA TYR A 96 10.70 -1.06 8.64
C TYR A 96 11.60 -1.06 9.86
N LYS A 97 11.53 0.00 10.66
CA LYS A 97 12.30 0.16 11.88
C LYS A 97 11.34 0.11 13.08
N PRO A 98 11.42 -0.93 13.93
CA PRO A 98 10.70 -0.97 15.18
C PRO A 98 11.10 0.20 16.09
N GLY A 99 10.12 0.85 16.70
CA GLY A 99 10.31 1.88 17.72
C GLY A 99 10.18 1.33 19.15
N THR A 100 10.17 2.23 20.12
CA THR A 100 10.19 1.89 21.55
C THR A 100 8.80 1.67 22.16
N ALA A 101 7.72 2.07 21.49
CA ALA A 101 6.35 2.01 22.00
C ALA A 101 5.38 1.39 20.98
N ASN A 102 4.23 2.03 20.74
CA ASN A 102 3.23 1.60 19.76
C ASN A 102 3.45 2.18 18.35
N THR A 103 4.53 2.92 18.19
CA THR A 103 4.91 3.61 16.96
C THR A 103 6.20 3.00 16.42
N ASP A 104 6.18 2.67 15.14
CA ASP A 104 7.31 2.23 14.35
C ASP A 104 7.54 3.24 13.20
N THR A 105 8.53 2.98 12.36
CA THR A 105 8.84 3.85 11.22
C THR A 105 8.96 3.04 9.95
N ILE A 106 8.24 3.43 8.90
CA ILE A 106 8.51 2.97 7.53
C ILE A 106 9.41 3.99 6.83
N LYS A 107 10.39 3.53 6.06
CA LYS A 107 11.22 4.38 5.22
C LYS A 107 11.09 3.96 3.76
N PHE A 108 10.67 4.89 2.92
CA PHE A 108 10.74 4.77 1.48
C PHE A 108 12.15 5.14 1.02
N LYS A 109 12.74 4.30 0.18
CA LYS A 109 14.03 4.56 -0.45
C LYS A 109 13.90 4.54 -1.96
N THR A 110 14.56 5.47 -2.61
CA THR A 110 14.71 5.50 -4.07
C THR A 110 16.11 5.04 -4.49
N LEU A 111 16.33 4.88 -5.80
CA LEU A 111 17.61 4.45 -6.35
C LEU A 111 18.70 5.54 -6.20
N THR A 112 18.31 6.79 -6.41
CA THR A 112 19.14 7.99 -6.24
C THR A 112 18.32 9.06 -5.51
N ASP A 113 18.75 10.33 -5.54
CA ASP A 113 17.99 11.47 -5.03
C ASP A 113 16.78 11.77 -5.94
N ASP A 114 15.77 10.91 -5.89
CA ASP A 114 14.56 10.95 -6.73
C ASP A 114 13.31 11.41 -5.96
N ILE A 115 13.41 11.63 -4.64
CA ILE A 115 12.31 12.15 -3.82
C ILE A 115 12.42 13.67 -3.79
N ILE A 116 11.47 14.35 -4.43
CA ILE A 116 11.30 15.79 -4.31
C ILE A 116 10.80 16.08 -2.89
N TYR A 117 11.50 16.92 -2.15
CA TYR A 117 11.09 17.44 -0.84
C TYR A 117 11.01 18.96 -0.90
N GLN A 118 9.80 19.48 -0.69
CA GLN A 118 9.50 20.90 -0.74
C GLN A 118 8.79 21.37 0.51
N THR A 119 9.10 22.57 0.98
CA THR A 119 8.37 23.25 2.05
C THR A 119 7.69 24.51 1.52
N PHE A 120 6.56 24.87 2.11
CA PHE A 120 5.84 26.11 1.81
C PHE A 120 5.43 26.78 3.12
N GLU A 121 5.46 28.11 3.16
CA GLU A 121 5.15 28.91 4.36
C GLU A 121 6.03 28.49 5.56
N ASP A 122 7.27 28.10 5.29
CA ASP A 122 8.23 27.77 6.35
C ASP A 122 8.80 29.06 6.95
N PRO A 123 8.73 29.29 8.28
CA PRO A 123 9.33 30.45 8.93
C PRO A 123 10.85 30.60 8.68
N ALA A 124 11.54 29.49 8.38
CA ALA A 124 12.97 29.49 8.04
C ALA A 124 13.25 29.75 6.55
N GLY A 125 12.20 29.85 5.72
CA GLY A 125 12.27 29.95 4.27
C GLY A 125 11.90 28.63 3.58
N ASP A 126 11.23 28.76 2.44
CA ASP A 126 10.80 27.62 1.64
C ASP A 126 12.03 26.88 1.07
N LEU A 127 11.99 25.56 1.18
CA LEU A 127 13.03 24.64 0.75
C LEU A 127 12.56 23.90 -0.49
N ASP A 128 13.47 23.71 -1.45
CA ASP A 128 13.29 22.83 -2.60
C ASP A 128 14.54 21.94 -2.73
N SER A 129 14.38 20.64 -2.50
CA SER A 129 15.50 19.71 -2.42
C SER A 129 15.13 18.32 -2.91
N MET A 130 16.15 17.52 -3.20
CA MET A 130 16.00 16.10 -3.55
C MET A 130 16.56 15.23 -2.41
N ALA A 131 15.93 14.09 -2.18
CA ALA A 131 16.34 13.12 -1.16
C ALA A 131 16.30 11.68 -1.71
N THR A 132 17.13 10.82 -1.15
CA THR A 132 17.12 9.37 -1.44
C THR A 132 16.18 8.58 -0.50
N GLU A 133 15.89 9.11 0.69
CA GLU A 133 15.00 8.44 1.65
C GLU A 133 14.02 9.40 2.30
N TRP A 134 12.84 8.88 2.62
CA TRP A 134 11.82 9.59 3.37
C TRP A 134 11.11 8.63 4.36
N ALA A 135 10.94 9.10 5.59
CA ALA A 135 10.42 8.32 6.71
C ALA A 135 9.01 8.77 7.12
N ILE A 136 8.15 7.80 7.47
CA ILE A 136 6.81 8.04 8.00
C ILE A 136 6.66 7.28 9.32
N PRO A 137 6.19 7.95 10.39
CA PRO A 137 5.80 7.25 11.60
C PRO A 137 4.49 6.50 11.39
N VAL A 138 4.46 5.24 11.81
CA VAL A 138 3.29 4.37 11.67
C VAL A 138 2.97 3.67 12.97
N LYS A 139 1.70 3.35 13.17
CA LYS A 139 1.27 2.40 14.20
C LYS A 139 1.90 1.03 13.87
N LYS A 140 2.07 0.19 14.89
CA LYS A 140 2.58 -1.18 14.67
C LYS A 140 1.83 -1.89 13.54
N LEU A 141 2.59 -2.35 12.55
CA LEU A 141 2.06 -3.09 11.42
C LEU A 141 2.27 -4.58 11.63
N SER A 142 1.29 -5.39 11.23
CA SER A 142 1.53 -6.83 11.14
C SER A 142 2.49 -7.11 9.98
N PRO A 143 3.34 -8.16 10.08
CA PRO A 143 4.26 -8.53 9.00
C PRO A 143 3.54 -8.67 7.64
N LYS A 144 2.37 -9.32 7.65
CA LYS A 144 1.53 -9.47 6.45
C LYS A 144 1.14 -8.13 5.81
N ARG A 145 0.79 -7.10 6.58
CA ARG A 145 0.44 -5.78 6.01
C ARG A 145 1.66 -5.12 5.38
N LEU A 146 2.83 -5.25 6.00
CA LEU A 146 4.09 -4.73 5.45
C LEU A 146 4.46 -5.45 4.15
N ASP A 147 4.33 -6.77 4.11
CA ASP A 147 4.61 -7.58 2.93
C ASP A 147 3.67 -7.22 1.77
N SER A 148 2.36 -7.11 2.03
CA SER A 148 1.41 -6.65 1.01
C SER A 148 1.70 -5.24 0.49
N LEU A 149 2.27 -4.35 1.32
CA LEU A 149 2.68 -3.01 0.86
C LEU A 149 3.89 -3.09 -0.05
N LYS A 150 4.88 -3.93 0.28
CA LYS A 150 6.02 -4.18 -0.60
C LYS A 150 5.56 -4.78 -1.94
N GLU A 151 4.67 -5.76 -1.90
CA GLU A 151 4.07 -6.36 -3.11
C GLU A 151 3.37 -5.31 -3.97
N ALA A 152 2.54 -4.45 -3.36
CA ALA A 152 1.86 -3.36 -4.07
C ALA A 152 2.86 -2.43 -4.77
N LEU A 153 3.89 -1.99 -4.05
CA LEU A 153 4.92 -1.08 -4.60
C LEU A 153 5.76 -1.73 -5.70
N ILE A 154 6.10 -3.01 -5.55
CA ILE A 154 6.85 -3.76 -6.58
C ILE A 154 5.99 -3.99 -7.82
N PHE A 155 4.72 -4.34 -7.64
CA PHE A 155 3.77 -4.50 -8.74
C PHE A 155 3.63 -3.20 -9.53
N LEU A 156 3.32 -2.11 -8.84
CA LEU A 156 3.16 -0.78 -9.43
C LEU A 156 4.47 -0.24 -10.05
N LYS A 157 5.64 -0.66 -9.54
CA LYS A 157 6.92 -0.34 -10.17
C LYS A 157 7.04 -0.98 -11.56
N GLY A 158 6.53 -2.21 -11.72
CA GLY A 158 6.63 -2.99 -12.96
C GLY A 158 5.62 -2.61 -14.06
N THR A 159 4.56 -1.86 -13.73
CA THR A 159 3.48 -1.45 -14.66
C THR A 159 3.70 -0.08 -15.33
N ASN A 160 4.94 0.42 -15.37
CA ASN A 160 5.26 1.72 -15.99
C ASN A 160 5.30 1.73 -17.52
#